data_AF-A0A958BA22-F1
#
_entry.id   AF-A0A958BA22-F1
#
_cell.length_a   1.000
_cell.length_b   1.000
_cell.length_c   1.000
_cell.angle_alpha   90.00
_cell.angle_beta   90.00
_cell.angle_gamma   90.00
#
_symmetry.space_group_name_H-M   'P 1'
#
loop_
_entity.id
_entity.type
_entity.pdbx_description
1 polymer ?
#
loop_
_entity_poly.entity_id
_entity_poly.type
_entity_poly.pdbx_seq_one_letter_code
_entity_poly.pdbx_strand_id
1 'polypeptide(L)'
;NDFNWVVKPNVIRLNQALIDHIYQYLRPKRKARSLSELISEVCSQGYQAFTNQALFQALHQDGRFHMQGQIATSAEISVKRRRKSRTT
;
A
#
# COMPACT_ATOMS: atom_id res chain seq x y z
N ASN A 1 -25.04 -9.78 18.66
CA ASN A 1 -25.91 -8.88 17.89
C ASN A 1 -25.27 -8.69 16.54
N ASP A 2 -25.46 -9.69 15.67
CA ASP A 2 -24.83 -9.69 14.36
C ASP A 2 -25.84 -9.11 13.36
N PHE A 3 -25.47 -8.02 12.72
CA PHE A 3 -26.25 -7.39 11.65
C PHE A 3 -26.61 -8.43 10.58
N ASN A 4 -27.89 -8.46 10.14
CA ASN A 4 -28.34 -9.30 9.03
C ASN A 4 -27.87 -8.71 7.68
N TRP A 5 -26.58 -8.81 7.41
CA TRP A 5 -26.00 -8.41 6.13
C TRP A 5 -26.50 -9.30 5.01
N VAL A 6 -27.11 -8.72 3.97
CA VAL A 6 -27.51 -9.43 2.74
C VAL A 6 -26.28 -9.96 1.99
N VAL A 7 -25.17 -9.22 2.05
CA VAL A 7 -23.84 -9.63 1.57
C VAL A 7 -22.82 -9.22 2.62
N LYS A 8 -21.96 -10.16 3.03
CA LYS A 8 -20.88 -9.85 3.97
C LYS A 8 -19.92 -8.85 3.33
N PRO A 9 -19.59 -7.73 4.01
CA PRO A 9 -18.64 -6.77 3.47
C PRO A 9 -17.28 -7.45 3.28
N ASN A 10 -16.61 -7.15 2.16
CA ASN A 10 -15.22 -7.55 2.00
C ASN A 10 -14.37 -6.70 2.94
N VAL A 11 -13.75 -7.32 3.95
CA VAL A 11 -12.93 -6.62 4.94
C VAL A 11 -11.46 -6.82 4.62
N ILE A 12 -10.78 -5.72 4.32
CA ILE A 12 -9.36 -5.70 3.98
C ILE A 12 -8.55 -5.57 5.26
N ARG A 13 -7.71 -6.56 5.51
CA ARG A 13 -6.81 -6.60 6.66
C ARG A 13 -5.38 -6.31 6.23
N LEU A 14 -4.61 -5.71 7.14
CA LEU A 14 -3.19 -5.48 6.94
C LEU A 14 -2.43 -6.81 7.03
N ASN A 15 -2.15 -7.41 5.88
CA ASN A 15 -1.42 -8.68 5.76
C ASN A 15 -0.49 -8.64 4.54
N GLN A 16 0.30 -9.70 4.37
CA GLN A 16 1.26 -9.77 3.26
C GLN A 16 0.60 -9.66 1.88
N ALA A 17 -0.61 -10.22 1.71
CA ALA A 17 -1.34 -10.15 0.44
C ALA A 17 -1.69 -8.70 0.06
N LEU A 18 -2.09 -7.87 1.03
CA LEU A 18 -2.31 -6.44 0.80
C LEU A 18 -1.02 -5.72 0.42
N ILE A 19 0.09 -6.01 1.10
CA ILE A 19 1.39 -5.41 0.79
C ILE A 19 1.86 -5.80 -0.61
N ASP A 20 1.67 -7.07 -1.00
CA ASP A 20 1.99 -7.55 -2.34
C ASP A 20 1.10 -6.93 -3.41
N HIS A 21 -0.17 -6.71 -3.10
CA HIS A 21 -1.09 -5.98 -3.98
C HIS A 21 -0.61 -4.54 -4.21
N ILE A 22 -0.25 -3.81 -3.15
CA ILE A 22 0.32 -2.46 -3.25
C ILE A 22 1.63 -2.45 -4.04
N TYR A 23 2.48 -3.46 -3.83
CA TYR A 23 3.70 -3.64 -4.63
C TYR A 23 3.38 -3.76 -6.12
N GLN A 24 2.43 -4.62 -6.49
CA GLN A 24 2.02 -4.81 -7.88
C GLN A 24 1.41 -3.54 -8.48
N TYR A 25 0.61 -2.80 -7.71
CA TYR A 25 0.04 -1.52 -8.12
C TYR A 25 1.13 -0.47 -8.40
N LEU A 26 2.15 -0.38 -7.55
CA LEU A 26 3.24 0.60 -7.67
C LEU A 26 4.31 0.20 -8.69
N ARG A 27 4.57 -1.10 -8.88
CA ARG A 27 5.62 -1.61 -9.78
C ARG A 27 5.61 -1.01 -11.20
N PRO A 28 4.47 -0.90 -11.91
CA PRO A 28 4.43 -0.29 -13.24
C PRO A 28 4.54 1.24 -13.19
N LYS A 29 4.32 1.90 -12.05
CA LYS A 29 4.26 3.36 -11.93
C LYS A 29 5.66 3.96 -11.84
N ARG A 30 5.92 4.97 -12.66
CA ARG A 30 7.21 5.68 -12.70
C ARG A 30 7.34 6.74 -11.62
N LYS A 31 6.22 7.35 -11.20
CA LYS A 31 6.15 8.33 -10.12
C LYS A 31 5.74 7.65 -8.82
N ALA A 32 6.28 8.16 -7.70
CA ALA A 32 5.83 7.78 -6.38
C ALA A 32 4.36 8.17 -6.17
N ARG A 33 3.71 7.52 -5.21
CA ARG A 33 2.31 7.78 -4.83
C ARG A 33 2.22 8.13 -3.37
N SER A 34 1.27 8.98 -3.02
CA SER A 34 0.98 9.28 -1.62
C SER A 34 0.33 8.07 -0.94
N LEU A 35 0.40 8.03 0.39
CA LEU A 35 -0.36 7.04 1.16
C LEU A 35 -1.87 7.16 0.91
N SER A 36 -2.40 8.36 0.69
CA SER A 36 -3.82 8.57 0.39
C SER A 36 -4.25 7.97 -0.95
N GLU A 37 -3.39 8.05 -1.99
CA GLU A 37 -3.64 7.37 -3.27
C GLU A 37 -3.66 5.84 -3.10
N LEU A 38 -2.77 5.29 -2.27
CA LEU A 38 -2.76 3.86 -1.95
C LEU A 38 -4.01 3.43 -1.18
N ILE A 39 -4.43 4.22 -0.20
CA ILE A 39 -5.67 3.96 0.56
C ILE A 39 -6.87 4.00 -0.37
N SER A 40 -6.96 4.96 -1.29
CA SER A 40 -8.05 5.02 -2.27
C SER A 40 -8.10 3.78 -3.16
N GLU A 41 -6.95 3.26 -3.59
CA GLU A 41 -6.86 2.01 -4.34
C GLU A 41 -7.38 0.84 -3.50
N VAL A 42 -6.97 0.74 -2.24
CA VAL A 42 -7.36 -0.35 -1.35
C VAL A 42 -8.85 -0.29 -1.01
N CYS A 43 -9.38 0.89 -0.66
CA CYS A 43 -10.79 1.08 -0.33
C CYS A 43 -11.72 0.75 -1.52
N SER A 44 -11.23 0.80 -2.76
CA SER A 44 -12.02 0.37 -3.92
C SER A 44 -12.35 -1.14 -3.90
N GLN A 45 -11.60 -1.94 -3.12
CA GLN A 45 -11.78 -3.39 -3.03
C GLN A 45 -12.59 -3.83 -1.81
N GLY A 46 -12.87 -2.95 -0.85
CA GLY A 46 -13.55 -3.30 0.39
C GLY A 46 -13.26 -2.37 1.56
N TYR A 47 -13.73 -2.76 2.74
CA TYR A 47 -13.62 -2.00 3.97
C TYR A 47 -12.26 -2.20 4.64
N GLN A 48 -11.51 -1.12 4.77
CA GLN A 48 -10.24 -1.09 5.49
C GLN A 48 -10.45 -1.35 6.99
N ALA A 49 -9.79 -2.39 7.53
CA ALA A 49 -9.76 -2.73 8.96
C ALA A 49 -8.37 -2.52 9.58
N PHE A 50 -7.67 -1.47 9.17
CA PHE A 50 -6.36 -1.06 9.70
C PHE A 50 -6.24 0.46 9.68
N THR A 51 -5.27 1.04 10.39
CA THR A 51 -5.04 2.49 10.39
C THR A 51 -4.04 2.88 9.30
N ASN A 52 -4.10 4.13 8.84
CA ASN A 52 -3.15 4.66 7.86
C ASN A 52 -1.70 4.58 8.38
N GLN A 53 -1.51 4.83 9.69
CA GLN A 53 -0.22 4.71 10.34
C GLN A 53 0.30 3.26 10.36
N ALA A 54 -0.57 2.28 10.60
CA ALA A 54 -0.19 0.86 10.55
C ALA A 54 0.25 0.45 9.13
N LEU A 55 -0.48 0.89 8.10
CA LEU A 55 -0.08 0.65 6.71
C LEU A 55 1.25 1.33 6.39
N PHE A 56 1.42 2.59 6.77
CA PHE A 56 2.67 3.33 6.59
C PHE A 56 3.86 2.60 7.22
N GLN A 57 3.72 2.15 8.46
CA GLN A 57 4.76 1.42 9.17
C GLN A 57 5.07 0.07 8.50
N ALA A 58 4.05 -0.68 8.05
CA ALA A 58 4.25 -1.93 7.34
C ALA A 58 5.02 -1.74 6.02
N LEU A 59 4.69 -0.70 5.25
CA LEU A 59 5.40 -0.35 4.03
C LEU A 59 6.83 0.12 4.30
N HIS A 60 7.07 0.80 5.43
CA HIS A 60 8.40 1.24 5.84
C HIS A 60 9.31 0.08 6.26
N GLN A 61 8.73 -0.95 6.88
CA GLN A 61 9.45 -2.16 7.27
C GLN A 61 9.72 -3.10 6.10
N ASP A 62 8.92 -3.02 5.03
CA ASP A 62 9.12 -3.85 3.84
C ASP A 62 10.24 -3.30 2.95
N GLY A 63 11.32 -4.07 2.84
CA GLY A 63 12.52 -3.70 2.11
C GLY A 63 12.32 -3.44 0.62
N ARG A 64 11.18 -3.80 0.01
CA ARG A 64 10.87 -3.58 -1.41
C ARG A 64 10.43 -2.15 -1.71
N PHE A 65 9.96 -1.40 -0.72
CA PHE A 65 9.50 -0.02 -0.91
C PHE A 65 10.59 1.00 -0.58
N HIS A 66 10.52 2.12 -1.27
CA HIS A 66 11.27 3.33 -0.98
C HIS A 66 10.28 4.43 -0.60
N MET A 67 10.47 4.98 0.58
CA MET A 67 9.62 6.03 1.14
C MET A 67 10.43 7.31 1.27
N GLN A 68 9.90 8.40 0.76
CA GLN A 68 10.44 9.75 0.95
C GLN A 68 9.47 10.52 1.83
N GLY A 69 9.98 11.12 2.91
CA GLY A 69 9.18 11.79 3.92
C GLY A 69 9.02 10.95 5.20
N GLN A 70 8.85 11.65 6.33
CA GLN A 70 8.77 11.04 7.66
C GLN A 70 7.34 10.90 8.19
N ILE A 71 6.37 11.49 7.50
CA ILE A 71 4.99 11.58 7.97
C ILE A 71 4.07 10.92 6.95
N ALA A 72 3.13 10.11 7.42
CA ALA A 72 2.19 9.34 6.60
C ALA A 72 1.41 10.20 5.58
N THR A 73 1.13 11.46 5.89
CA THR A 73 0.35 12.38 5.05
C THR A 73 1.13 12.99 3.90
N SER A 74 2.46 13.15 4.05
CA SER A 74 3.33 13.74 3.03
C SER A 74 4.28 12.72 2.38
N ALA A 75 4.23 11.47 2.82
CA ALA A 75 5.15 10.46 2.33
C ALA A 75 4.85 10.05 0.89
N GLU A 76 5.90 10.05 0.09
CA GLU A 76 5.90 9.53 -1.27
C GLU A 76 6.44 8.10 -1.26
N ILE A 77 5.64 7.17 -1.80
CA ILE A 77 5.90 5.74 -1.74
C ILE A 77 6.13 5.23 -3.17
N SER A 78 7.25 4.55 -3.37
CA SER A 78 7.62 3.93 -4.63
C SER A 78 8.23 2.56 -4.39
N VAL A 79 8.33 1.75 -5.45
CA VAL A 79 9.02 0.46 -5.39
C VAL A 79 10.50 0.64 -5.71
N LYS A 80 11.39 0.06 -4.91
CA LYS A 80 12.82 0.01 -5.21
C LYS A 80 13.04 -0.75 -6.51
N ARG A 81 13.70 -0.10 -7.46
CA ARG A 81 14.09 -0.71 -8.74
C ARG A 81 15.55 -1.11 -8.66
N ARG A 82 15.88 -2.35 -9.02
CA ARG A 82 17.27 -2.69 -9.36
C ARG A 82 17.64 -1.88 -10.60
N ARG A 83 18.61 -0.98 -10.50
CA ARG A 83 19.24 -0.40 -11.68
C ARG A 83 19.87 -1.56 -12.44
N LYS A 84 19.52 -1.75 -13.73
CA LYS A 84 20.36 -2.55 -14.62
C LYS A 84 21.71 -1.83 -14.68
N SER A 85 22.77 -2.49 -14.25
CA SER A 85 24.14 -2.04 -14.53
C SER A 85 24.23 -1.87 -16.04
N ARG A 86 24.49 -0.64 -16.50
CA ARG A 86 24.77 -0.38 -17.90
C ARG A 86 26.19 -0.89 -18.13
N THR A 87 26.34 -2.13 -18.57
CA THR A 87 27.61 -2.61 -19.12
C THR A 87 27.89 -1.76 -20.35
N THR A 88 28.97 -0.99 -20.27
CA THR A 88 29.51 -0.07 -21.28
C THR A 88 29.70 -0.71 -22.63
#